data_AF-A0A8J7A6Z7-F1
#
_entry.id   AF-A0A8J7A6Z7-F1
#
_cell.length_a   1.000
_cell.length_b   1.000
_cell.length_c   1.000
_cell.angle_alpha   90.00
_cell.angle_beta   90.00
_cell.angle_gamma   90.00
#
_symmetry.space_group_name_H-M   'P 1'
#
loop_
_entity.id
_entity.type
_entity.pdbx_description
1 polymer ?
#
loop_
_entity_poly.entity_id
_entity_poly.type
_entity_poly.pdbx_seq_one_letter_code
_entity_poly.pdbx_strand_id
1 'polypeptide(L)' 'MSLVATTRKLSISFFEYVRDRISKIGKIPSLATIIREKSFGNPFGWSW' A
#
# COMPACT_ATOMS: atom_id res chain seq x y z
N MET A 1 6.04 11.59 -4.66
CA MET A 1 5.85 10.37 -3.84
C MET A 1 6.50 9.19 -4.54
N SER A 2 7.22 8.31 -3.82
CA SER A 2 7.81 7.10 -4.40
C SER A 2 7.10 5.83 -3.92
N LEU A 3 7.16 4.76 -4.71
CA LEU A 3 6.55 3.48 -4.36
C LEU A 3 7.12 2.94 -3.03
N VAL A 4 8.43 3.03 -2.83
CA VAL A 4 9.12 2.65 -1.59
C VAL A 4 8.60 3.44 -0.39
N ALA A 5 8.40 4.76 -0.55
CA ALA A 5 7.86 5.58 0.53
C ALA A 5 6.41 5.19 0.87
N THR A 6 5.57 4.92 -0.13
CA THR A 6 4.19 4.47 0.09
C THR A 6 4.13 3.10 0.75
N THR A 7 4.94 2.13 0.32
CA THR A 7 4.96 0.80 0.95
C THR A 7 5.47 0.87 2.38
N ARG A 8 6.46 1.73 2.68
CA ARG A 8 6.92 2.00 4.05
C ARG A 8 5.82 2.57 4.93
N LYS A 9 5.08 3.59 4.48
CA LYS A 9 3.96 4.17 5.26
C LYS A 9 2.83 3.15 5.49
N LEU A 10 2.68 2.19 4.59
CA LEU A 10 1.70 1.12 4.71
C LEU A 10 2.21 -0.09 5.51
N SER A 11 3.45 -0.07 5.97
CA SER A 11 4.13 -1.22 6.61
C SER A 11 4.14 -2.48 5.74
N ILE A 12 4.24 -2.29 4.42
CA ILE A 12 4.33 -3.37 3.43
C ILE A 12 5.79 -3.49 2.97
N SER A 13 6.30 -4.71 2.87
CA SER A 13 7.60 -4.96 2.24
C SER A 13 7.57 -4.54 0.77
N PHE A 14 8.42 -3.60 0.40
CA PHE A 14 8.56 -3.15 -0.98
C PHE A 14 8.88 -4.31 -1.93
N PHE A 15 9.79 -5.19 -1.52
CA PHE A 15 10.22 -6.33 -2.33
C PHE A 15 9.08 -7.33 -2.56
N GLU A 16 8.32 -7.67 -1.52
CA GLU A 16 7.18 -8.58 -1.65
C GLU A 16 6.09 -7.99 -2.55
N TYR A 17 5.82 -6.69 -2.42
CA TYR A 17 4.87 -5.99 -3.27
C TYR A 17 5.28 -6.04 -4.74
N VAL A 18 6.54 -5.73 -5.04
CA VAL A 18 7.06 -5.76 -6.42
C VAL A 18 7.06 -7.19 -6.96
N ARG A 19 7.49 -8.18 -6.17
CA ARG A 19 7.47 -9.59 -6.56
C ARG A 19 6.06 -10.06 -6.90
N ASP A 20 5.07 -9.74 -6.06
CA ASP A 20 3.66 -10.08 -6.31
C ASP A 20 3.14 -9.49 -7.62
N ARG A 21 3.50 -8.24 -7.94
CA ARG A 21 3.12 -7.55 -9.17
C ARG A 21 3.79 -8.13 -10.42
N ILE A 22 5.08 -8.44 -10.35
CA ILE A 22 5.82 -9.04 -11.48
C ILE A 22 5.31 -10.46 -11.75
N SER A 23 5.09 -11.24 -10.70
CA SER A 23 4.58 -12.61 -10.82
C SER A 23 3.07 -12.68 -11.10
N LYS A 24 2.36 -11.53 -11.12
CA LYS A 24 0.91 -11.44 -11.33
C LYS A 24 0.08 -12.34 -10.39
N ILE A 25 0.59 -12.60 -9.18
CA ILE A 25 -0.07 -13.45 -8.19
C ILE A 25 -1.31 -12.74 -7.64
N GLY A 26 -1.21 -11.42 -7.40
CA GLY A 26 -2.32 -10.61 -6.91
C GLY A 26 -2.68 -10.86 -5.44
N LYS A 27 -1.75 -11.42 -4.65
CA LYS A 27 -1.93 -11.68 -3.22
C LYS A 27 -2.01 -10.38 -2.43
N ILE A 28 -1.22 -9.38 -2.81
CA ILE A 28 -1.22 -8.08 -2.14
C ILE A 28 -2.19 -7.15 -2.90
N PRO A 29 -3.24 -6.61 -2.25
CA PRO A 29 -4.16 -5.67 -2.89
C PRO A 29 -3.42 -4.45 -3.45
N SER A 30 -4.08 -3.71 -4.35
CA SER A 30 -3.49 -2.46 -4.85
C SER A 30 -3.21 -1.49 -3.71
N LEU A 31 -2.10 -0.74 -3.76
CA LEU A 31 -1.81 0.25 -2.72
C LEU A 31 -2.94 1.27 -2.61
N ALA A 32 -3.60 1.61 -3.72
CA ALA A 32 -4.78 2.47 -3.75
C ALA A 32 -5.94 1.88 -2.93
N THR A 33 -6.20 0.58 -3.07
CA THR A 33 -7.23 -0.12 -2.28
C THR A 33 -6.93 -0.04 -0.79
N ILE A 34 -5.68 -0.32 -0.40
CA ILE A 34 -5.25 -0.32 1.01
C ILE A 34 -5.31 1.10 1.60
N ILE A 35 -4.88 2.11 0.84
CA ILE A 35 -4.99 3.52 1.24
C ILE A 35 -6.46 3.89 1.45
N ARG A 36 -7.34 3.49 0.52
CA ARG A 36 -8.78 3.76 0.60
C ARG A 36 -9.39 3.11 1.84
N GLU A 37 -9.10 1.83 2.10
CA GLU A 37 -9.56 1.11 3.30
C GLU A 37 -9.11 1.79 4.61
N LYS A 38 -7.82 2.14 4.71
CA LYS A 38 -7.31 2.86 5.89
C LYS A 38 -7.93 4.25 6.05
N SER A 39 -8.26 4.93 4.95
CA SER A 39 -8.88 6.25 4.98
C SER A 39 -10.34 6.20 5.40
N PHE A 40 -11.08 5.13 5.05
CA PHE A 40 -12.45 4.93 5.52
C PHE A 40 -12.52 4.69 7.04
N GLY A 41 -11.51 4.00 7.61
CA GLY A 41 -11.41 3.77 9.06
C GLY A 41 -10.91 4.98 9.87
N ASN A 42 -10.39 6.02 9.21
CA ASN A 42 -9.85 7.20 9.86
C ASN A 42 -10.21 8.46 9.07
N PRO A 43 -11.36 9.11 9.37
CA PRO A 43 -11.79 10.29 8.64
C PRO A 43 -10.85 11.45 8.96
N PHE A 44 -9.90 11.71 8.07
CA PHE A 44 -9.21 12.99 7.91
C PHE A 44 -8.45 13.56 9.15
N GLY A 45 -7.92 12.71 10.03
CA GLY A 45 -7.22 13.18 11.24
C GLY A 45 -5.69 13.18 11.21
N TRP A 46 -5.05 12.32 10.40
CA TRP A 46 -3.59 12.20 10.39
C TRP A 46 -3.01 12.70 9.07
N SER A 47 -2.18 13.74 9.16
CA SER A 47 -1.31 14.17 8.07
C SER A 47 -0.39 13.01 7.68
N TRP A 48 -0.54 12.53 6.45
CA TRP A 48 0.19 11.40 5.89
C TRP A 48 1.69 11.64 5.80
#